data_AF-A0A532ANQ5-F1
#
_entry.id   AF-A0A532ANQ5-F1
#
_cell.length_a   1.000
_cell.length_b   1.000
_cell.length_c   1.000
_cell.angle_alpha   90.00
_cell.angle_beta   90.00
_cell.angle_gamma   90.00
#
_symmetry.space_group_name_H-M   'P 1'
#
loop_
_entity.id
_entity.type
_entity.pdbx_description
1 polymer ?
#
loop_
_entity_poly.entity_id
_entity_poly.type
_entity_poly.pdbx_seq_one_letter_code
_entity_poly.pdbx_strand_id
1 'polypeptide(L)'
;ASRLVGSSPSAVSKSVARLERRLGVRLIQRSTRRLGPTSEGLAYYERVAPLLRALDDAEDIVQMADTARGLLRVTASVELGRGLIASWAQAFLARHSEVKFELSVTDRHADLIREGYDVAVRMGPLSDTGLIARKIANLPIVLVASPAYV
;
A
#
# COMPACT_ATOMS: atom_id res chain seq x y z
N ALA A 1 -4.11 -7.95 11.99
CA ALA A 1 -5.40 -8.41 11.44
C ALA A 1 -6.58 -8.05 12.36
N SER A 2 -6.79 -8.71 13.51
CA SER A 2 -7.93 -8.42 14.42
C SER A 2 -8.10 -6.93 14.77
N ARG A 3 -7.02 -6.25 15.15
CA ARG A 3 -7.03 -4.81 15.45
C ARG A 3 -7.33 -3.92 14.24
N LEU A 4 -6.98 -4.35 13.03
CA LEU A 4 -7.21 -3.59 11.79
C LEU A 4 -8.66 -3.68 11.34
N VAL A 5 -9.33 -4.80 11.62
CA VAL A 5 -10.71 -5.09 11.20
C VAL A 5 -11.71 -4.88 12.36
N GLY A 6 -11.27 -4.30 13.49
CA GLY A 6 -12.15 -4.05 14.66
C GLY A 6 -12.79 -5.30 15.26
N SER A 7 -12.19 -6.48 15.08
CA SER A 7 -12.79 -7.78 15.40
C SER A 7 -11.91 -8.61 16.34
N SER A 8 -12.50 -9.56 17.07
CA SER A 8 -11.73 -10.47 17.93
C SER A 8 -10.84 -11.43 17.10
N PRO A 9 -9.68 -11.86 17.63
CA PRO A 9 -8.83 -12.86 16.96
C PRO A 9 -9.54 -14.17 16.63
N SER A 10 -10.52 -14.57 17.46
CA SER A 10 -11.32 -15.78 17.26
C SER A 10 -12.29 -15.62 16.09
N ALA A 11 -12.92 -14.46 15.94
CA ALA A 11 -13.79 -14.14 14.80
C ALA A 11 -13.01 -14.12 13.48
N VAL A 12 -11.83 -13.50 13.44
CA VAL A 12 -10.95 -13.52 12.26
C VAL A 12 -10.55 -14.96 11.91
N SER A 13 -10.18 -15.77 12.91
CA SER A 13 -9.82 -17.18 12.67
C SER A 13 -10.98 -18.01 12.12
N LYS A 14 -12.21 -17.80 12.62
CA LYS A 14 -13.41 -18.48 12.10
C LYS A 14 -13.72 -18.06 10.66
N SER A 15 -13.55 -16.78 10.33
CA SER A 15 -13.75 -16.28 8.96
C SER A 15 -12.76 -16.90 7.97
N VAL A 16 -11.48 -16.97 8.33
CA VAL A 16 -10.47 -17.65 7.50
C VAL A 16 -10.80 -19.13 7.33
N ALA A 17 -11.12 -19.85 8.41
CA ALA A 17 -11.46 -21.27 8.32
C ALA A 17 -12.71 -21.54 7.48
N ARG A 18 -13.69 -20.62 7.46
CA ARG A 18 -14.85 -20.71 6.58
C ARG A 18 -14.47 -20.49 5.11
N LEU A 19 -13.56 -19.54 4.83
CA LEU A 19 -13.06 -19.30 3.49
C LEU A 19 -12.27 -20.51 2.96
N GLU A 20 -11.37 -21.06 3.77
CA GLU A 20 -10.61 -22.28 3.46
C GLU A 20 -11.54 -23.46 3.14
N ARG A 21 -12.56 -23.69 3.99
CA ARG A 21 -13.58 -24.73 3.72
C ARG A 21 -14.32 -24.52 2.41
N ARG A 22 -14.69 -23.28 2.09
CA ARG A 22 -15.40 -22.95 0.84
C ARG A 22 -14.52 -23.17 -0.39
N LEU A 23 -13.23 -22.89 -0.28
CA LEU A 23 -12.27 -23.04 -1.39
C LEU A 23 -11.67 -24.46 -1.47
N GLY A 24 -11.86 -25.29 -0.45
CA GLY A 24 -11.29 -26.64 -0.38
C GLY A 24 -9.77 -26.68 -0.18
N VAL A 25 -9.13 -25.54 0.10
CA VAL A 25 -7.68 -25.41 0.27
C VAL A 25 -7.32 -24.66 1.55
N ARG A 26 -6.14 -24.93 2.09
CA ARG A 26 -5.56 -24.16 3.20
C ARG A 26 -4.89 -22.93 2.61
N LEU A 27 -5.25 -21.74 3.11
CA LEU A 27 -4.68 -20.47 2.70
C LEU A 27 -3.59 -20.01 3.69
N ILE A 28 -3.70 -20.42 4.96
CA ILE A 28 -2.74 -20.05 6.01
C ILE A 28 -2.16 -21.29 6.67
N GLN A 29 -0.84 -21.36 6.73
CA GLN A 29 -0.13 -22.35 7.52
C GLN A 29 0.06 -21.83 8.94
N ARG A 30 -0.55 -22.55 9.91
CA ARG A 30 -0.39 -22.31 11.34
C ARG A 30 0.52 -23.39 11.92
N SER A 31 1.74 -23.02 12.31
CA SER A 31 2.58 -23.82 13.21
C SER A 31 2.85 -23.03 14.49
N THR A 32 3.30 -23.71 15.54
CA THR A 32 3.66 -23.08 16.82
C THR A 32 4.80 -22.07 16.69
N ARG A 33 5.52 -22.04 15.56
CA ARG A 33 6.64 -21.12 15.30
C ARG A 33 6.40 -20.16 14.13
N ARG A 34 5.42 -20.39 13.26
CA ARG A 34 5.15 -19.55 12.09
C ARG A 34 3.66 -19.50 11.75
N LEU A 35 3.19 -18.27 11.52
CA LEU A 35 1.90 -17.97 10.93
C LEU A 35 2.17 -17.27 9.59
N GLY A 36 1.82 -17.91 8.48
CA GLY A 36 2.09 -17.36 7.14
C GLY A 36 1.19 -17.95 6.06
N PRO A 37 1.09 -17.31 4.89
CA PRO A 37 0.30 -17.82 3.77
C PRO A 37 0.91 -19.11 3.22
N THR A 38 0.06 -20.00 2.70
CA THR A 38 0.49 -21.09 1.81
C THR A 38 0.73 -20.55 0.39
N SER A 39 1.29 -21.37 -0.50
CA SER A 39 1.41 -21.06 -1.94
C SER A 39 0.05 -20.69 -2.55
N GLU A 40 -0.97 -21.49 -2.24
CA GLU A 40 -2.36 -21.32 -2.69
C GLU A 40 -2.97 -20.06 -2.09
N GLY A 41 -2.70 -19.81 -0.80
CA GLY A 41 -3.12 -18.60 -0.10
C GLY A 41 -2.56 -17.33 -0.74
N LEU A 42 -1.28 -17.38 -1.14
CA LEU A 42 -0.60 -16.27 -1.78
C LEU A 42 -1.18 -15.98 -3.17
N ALA A 43 -1.33 -17.03 -3.99
CA ALA A 43 -1.92 -16.91 -5.33
C ALA A 43 -3.36 -16.39 -5.28
N TYR A 44 -4.17 -16.88 -4.32
CA TYR A 44 -5.53 -16.39 -4.12
C TYR A 44 -5.54 -14.91 -3.69
N TYR A 45 -4.66 -14.52 -2.76
CA TYR A 45 -4.55 -13.14 -2.29
C TYR A 45 -4.17 -12.18 -3.42
N GLU A 46 -3.16 -12.50 -4.24
CA GLU A 46 -2.74 -11.66 -5.36
C GLU A 46 -3.86 -11.42 -6.37
N ARG A 47 -4.77 -12.39 -6.56
CA ARG A 47 -5.88 -12.26 -7.49
C ARG A 47 -7.07 -11.49 -6.91
N VAL A 48 -7.35 -11.65 -5.62
CA VAL A 48 -8.55 -11.11 -4.98
C VAL A 48 -8.32 -9.74 -4.35
N ALA A 49 -7.14 -9.47 -3.81
CA ALA A 49 -6.86 -8.19 -3.15
C ALA A 49 -7.09 -6.97 -4.06
N PRO A 50 -6.66 -6.96 -5.34
CA PRO A 50 -6.97 -5.85 -6.24
C PRO A 50 -8.47 -5.68 -6.52
N LEU A 51 -9.22 -6.78 -6.59
CA LEU A 51 -10.67 -6.74 -6.84
C LEU A 51 -11.45 -6.14 -5.66
N LEU A 52 -11.02 -6.45 -4.43
CA LEU A 52 -11.60 -5.85 -3.23
C LEU A 52 -11.30 -4.35 -3.17
N ARG A 53 -10.07 -3.93 -3.48
CA ARG A 53 -9.72 -2.50 -3.58
C ARG A 53 -10.57 -1.78 -4.62
N ALA A 54 -10.77 -2.37 -5.80
CA ALA A 54 -11.62 -1.77 -6.83
C ALA A 54 -13.10 -1.66 -6.41
N LEU A 55 -13.58 -2.54 -5.53
CA LEU A 55 -14.92 -2.42 -4.94
C LEU A 55 -14.97 -1.28 -3.92
N ASP A 56 -13.98 -1.17 -3.04
CA ASP A 56 -13.85 -0.08 -2.08
C ASP A 56 -13.79 1.28 -2.82
N ASP A 57 -12.95 1.38 -3.87
CA ASP A 57 -12.84 2.58 -4.72
C ASP A 57 -14.18 2.96 -5.37
N ALA A 58 -14.99 1.98 -5.76
CA ALA A 58 -16.31 2.22 -6.36
C ALA A 58 -17.33 2.72 -5.32
N GLU A 59 -17.25 2.23 -4.08
CA GLU A 59 -18.08 2.72 -2.96
C GLU A 59 -17.72 4.16 -2.59
N ASP A 60 -16.42 4.49 -2.60
CA ASP A 60 -15.91 5.85 -2.34
C ASP A 60 -16.38 6.88 -3.38
N ILE A 61 -16.60 6.49 -4.63
CA ILE A 61 -17.17 7.39 -5.67
C ILE A 61 -18.62 7.79 -5.33
N VAL A 62 -19.39 6.88 -4.75
CA VAL A 62 -20.80 7.10 -4.42
C VAL A 62 -20.95 7.88 -3.12
N GLN A 63 -20.03 7.66 -2.17
CA GLN A 63 -19.90 8.51 -0.99
C GLN A 63 -19.23 9.82 -1.41
N MET A 64 -20.02 10.84 -1.80
CA MET A 64 -19.55 12.23 -1.97
C MET A 64 -19.07 12.83 -0.63
N ALA A 65 -18.11 12.21 0.02
CA ALA A 65 -17.42 12.75 1.17
C ALA A 65 -16.20 13.50 0.63
N ASP A 66 -16.28 14.83 0.62
CA ASP A 66 -15.13 15.73 0.44
C ASP A 66 -14.00 15.50 1.50
N THR A 67 -14.17 14.53 2.39
CA THR A 67 -13.29 14.19 3.48
C THR A 67 -12.72 12.77 3.32
N ALA A 68 -11.53 12.69 2.72
CA ALA A 68 -10.68 11.51 2.82
C ALA A 68 -10.38 11.20 4.31
N ARG A 69 -10.44 9.93 4.69
CA ARG A 69 -10.23 9.45 6.05
C ARG A 69 -9.58 8.07 6.06
N GLY A 70 -8.95 7.69 7.17
CA GLY A 70 -8.35 6.36 7.33
C GLY A 70 -6.82 6.36 7.21
N LEU A 71 -6.21 5.18 7.07
CA LEU A 71 -4.75 5.04 6.99
C LEU A 71 -4.31 4.96 5.52
N LEU A 72 -3.51 5.93 5.08
CA LEU A 72 -2.86 5.93 3.77
C LEU A 72 -1.39 5.49 3.92
N ARG A 73 -1.05 4.33 3.33
CA ARG A 73 0.27 3.72 3.38
C ARG A 73 1.01 3.96 2.09
N VAL A 74 2.05 4.79 2.15
CA VAL A 74 2.84 5.22 0.99
C VAL A 74 4.26 4.68 1.09
N THR A 75 4.79 4.18 -0.01
CA THR A 75 6.23 3.90 -0.14
C THR A 75 6.88 4.81 -1.17
N ALA A 76 8.10 5.28 -0.87
CA ALA A 76 8.86 6.14 -1.78
C ALA A 76 10.34 5.81 -1.76
N SER A 77 11.07 6.18 -2.82
CA SER A 77 12.53 6.06 -2.85
C SER A 77 13.18 6.98 -1.82
N VAL A 78 14.34 6.53 -1.30
CA VAL A 78 15.49 7.36 -0.90
C VAL A 78 15.28 8.87 -0.96
N GLU A 79 15.59 9.33 -2.16
CA GLU A 79 15.71 10.71 -2.61
C GLU A 79 14.39 11.48 -2.57
N LEU A 80 13.26 10.81 -2.82
CA LEU A 80 11.94 11.46 -2.81
C LEU A 80 11.36 11.59 -1.40
N GLY A 81 11.62 10.61 -0.54
CA GLY A 81 10.96 10.46 0.75
C GLY A 81 11.22 11.63 1.70
N ARG A 82 12.47 12.10 1.79
CA ARG A 82 12.87 13.09 2.81
C ARG A 82 12.45 14.53 2.49
N GLY A 83 12.35 14.89 1.22
CA GLY A 83 12.01 16.26 0.80
C GLY A 83 10.59 16.37 0.23
N LEU A 84 10.37 15.71 -0.91
CA LEU A 84 9.17 15.91 -1.73
C LEU A 84 7.92 15.32 -1.06
N ILE A 85 7.98 14.06 -0.64
CA ILE A 85 6.81 13.35 -0.10
C ILE A 85 6.37 13.94 1.23
N ALA A 86 7.31 14.31 2.12
CA ALA A 86 6.99 14.96 3.38
C ALA A 86 6.22 16.28 3.17
N SER A 87 6.63 17.09 2.20
CA SER A 87 5.97 18.36 1.86
C SER A 87 4.57 18.15 1.30
N TRP A 88 4.41 17.17 0.39
CA TRP A 88 3.09 16.80 -0.14
C TRP A 88 2.16 16.24 0.92
N ALA A 89 2.68 15.39 1.82
CA ALA A 89 1.92 14.83 2.92
C ALA A 89 1.41 15.92 3.86
N GLN A 90 2.23 16.93 4.19
CA GLN A 90 1.77 18.07 5.00
C GLN A 90 0.61 18.83 4.34
N ALA A 91 0.74 19.18 3.07
CA ALA A 91 -0.32 19.89 2.33
C ALA A 91 -1.59 19.03 2.14
N PHE A 92 -1.44 17.72 2.06
CA PHE A 92 -2.57 16.78 1.98
C PHE A 92 -3.29 16.63 3.31
N LEU A 93 -2.55 16.38 4.40
CA LEU A 93 -3.10 16.23 5.75
C LEU A 93 -3.75 17.51 6.29
N ALA A 94 -3.29 18.69 5.84
CA ALA A 94 -3.95 19.95 6.16
C ALA A 94 -5.37 20.06 5.59
N ARG A 95 -5.65 19.38 4.47
CA ARG A 95 -6.99 19.34 3.83
C ARG A 95 -7.83 18.15 4.28
N HIS A 96 -7.18 17.09 4.78
CA HIS A 96 -7.82 15.85 5.19
C HIS A 96 -7.30 15.39 6.56
N SER A 97 -7.74 16.06 7.62
CA SER A 97 -7.27 15.82 9.00
C SER A 97 -7.61 14.45 9.56
N GLU A 98 -8.57 13.74 8.96
CA GLU A 98 -8.96 12.38 9.34
C GLU A 98 -8.09 11.29 8.71
N VAL A 99 -7.15 11.66 7.83
CA VAL A 99 -6.17 10.73 7.27
C VAL A 99 -4.98 10.58 8.21
N LYS A 100 -4.59 9.33 8.46
CA LYS A 100 -3.30 8.96 9.03
C LYS A 100 -2.37 8.59 7.89
N PHE A 101 -1.15 9.12 7.88
CA PHE A 101 -0.17 8.88 6.83
C PHE A 101 0.98 8.03 7.35
N GLU A 102 1.26 6.90 6.70
CA GLU A 102 2.40 6.03 7.00
C GLU A 102 3.34 6.03 5.80
N LEU A 103 4.55 6.55 5.99
CA LEU A 103 5.57 6.61 4.94
C LEU A 103 6.68 5.58 5.18
N SER A 104 6.90 4.70 4.21
CA SER A 104 8.04 3.79 4.17
C SER A 104 9.02 4.19 3.07
N VAL A 105 10.19 4.67 3.47
CA VAL A 105 11.25 5.11 2.56
C VAL A 105 12.23 3.97 2.31
N THR A 106 12.33 3.50 1.07
CA THR A 106 13.17 2.36 0.67
C THR A 106 13.37 2.37 -0.84
N ASP A 107 14.54 1.96 -1.34
CA ASP A 107 14.78 1.85 -2.79
C ASP A 107 14.43 0.48 -3.37
N ARG A 108 14.01 -0.47 -2.54
CA ARG A 108 13.52 -1.75 -3.04
C ARG A 108 12.18 -1.57 -3.77
N HIS A 109 11.98 -2.34 -4.83
CA HIS A 109 10.68 -2.46 -5.47
C HIS A 109 9.77 -3.34 -4.59
N ALA A 110 9.08 -2.69 -3.65
CA ALA A 110 8.12 -3.33 -2.76
C ALA A 110 6.89 -3.84 -3.54
N ASP A 111 6.39 -5.01 -3.14
CA ASP A 111 5.14 -5.56 -3.67
C ASP A 111 3.97 -4.83 -2.98
N LEU A 112 3.35 -3.87 -3.68
CA LEU A 112 2.32 -3.00 -3.08
C LEU A 112 1.09 -3.78 -2.60
N ILE A 113 0.79 -4.90 -3.26
CA ILE A 113 -0.34 -5.73 -2.92
C ILE A 113 0.00 -6.54 -1.68
N ARG A 114 1.09 -7.31 -1.69
CA ARG A 114 1.49 -8.18 -0.56
C ARG A 114 1.87 -7.42 0.69
N GLU A 115 2.49 -6.26 0.54
CA GLU A 115 2.96 -5.46 1.67
C GLU A 115 1.91 -4.45 2.16
N GLY A 116 0.79 -4.34 1.44
CA GLY A 116 -0.34 -3.50 1.82
C GLY A 116 -0.02 -2.02 1.72
N TYR A 117 0.71 -1.62 0.67
CA TYR A 117 0.83 -0.21 0.29
C TYR A 117 -0.34 0.17 -0.63
N ASP A 118 -0.82 1.40 -0.45
CA ASP A 118 -1.86 1.98 -1.28
C ASP A 118 -1.22 2.69 -2.49
N VAL A 119 -0.10 3.39 -2.24
CA VAL A 119 0.60 4.17 -3.27
C VAL A 119 2.11 3.97 -3.18
N ALA A 120 2.76 3.86 -4.34
CA ALA A 120 4.20 3.96 -4.46
C ALA A 120 4.60 5.16 -5.31
N VAL A 121 5.56 5.94 -4.83
CA VAL A 121 6.17 7.03 -5.59
C VAL A 121 7.62 6.65 -5.90
N ARG A 122 7.90 6.36 -7.17
CA ARG A 122 9.20 5.90 -7.65
C ARG A 122 9.73 6.82 -8.74
N MET A 123 11.05 6.85 -8.87
CA MET A 123 11.73 7.40 -10.04
C MET A 123 12.14 6.27 -10.96
N GLY A 124 12.18 6.55 -12.25
CA GLY A 124 12.51 5.58 -13.28
C GLY A 124 11.34 5.34 -14.23
N PRO A 125 11.53 4.41 -15.18
CA PRO A 125 10.52 4.11 -16.19
C PRO A 125 9.25 3.52 -15.55
N LEU A 126 8.11 3.80 -16.17
CA LEU A 126 6.84 3.14 -15.82
C LEU A 126 6.98 1.66 -16.20
N SER A 127 7.06 0.79 -15.20
CA SER A 127 7.09 -0.66 -15.41
C SER A 127 5.68 -1.23 -15.47
N ASP A 128 5.50 -2.27 -16.30
CA ASP A 128 4.24 -3.00 -16.38
C ASP A 128 4.12 -3.90 -15.14
N THR A 129 3.45 -3.38 -14.12
CA THR A 129 3.28 -4.04 -12.81
C THR A 129 1.87 -4.61 -12.63
N GLY A 130 1.02 -4.51 -13.67
CA GLY A 130 -0.42 -4.78 -13.54
C GLY A 130 -1.15 -3.79 -12.62
N LEU A 131 -0.49 -2.70 -12.21
CA LEU A 131 -1.01 -1.61 -11.41
C LEU A 131 -1.19 -0.36 -12.27
N ILE A 132 -2.07 0.54 -11.83
CA ILE A 132 -2.23 1.84 -12.48
C ILE A 132 -0.98 2.68 -12.18
N ALA A 133 -0.23 3.02 -13.21
CA ALA A 133 0.96 3.86 -13.12
C ALA A 133 0.69 5.24 -13.73
N ARG A 134 1.00 6.30 -12.99
CA ARG A 134 0.80 7.69 -13.42
C ARG A 134 2.09 8.49 -13.27
N LYS A 135 2.54 9.13 -14.35
CA LYS A 135 3.66 10.07 -14.32
C LYS A 135 3.25 11.35 -13.58
N ILE A 136 4.04 11.78 -12.59
CA ILE A 136 3.78 12.97 -11.77
C ILE A 136 4.63 14.17 -12.24
N ALA A 137 5.93 13.95 -12.45
CA ALA A 137 6.88 15.00 -12.84
C ALA A 137 8.07 14.44 -13.61
N ASN A 138 8.86 15.33 -14.22
CA ASN A 138 10.22 15.04 -14.69
C ASN A 138 11.21 15.72 -13.74
N LEU A 139 12.25 14.99 -13.34
CA LEU A 139 13.34 15.53 -12.51
C LEU A 139 14.65 15.41 -13.31
N PRO A 140 15.12 16.50 -13.96
CA PRO A 140 16.36 16.46 -14.71
C PRO A 140 17.56 16.38 -13.77
N ILE A 141 18.54 15.55 -14.12
CA ILE A 141 19.83 15.51 -13.44
C ILE A 141 20.70 16.64 -13.99
N VAL A 142 21.26 17.46 -13.10
CA VAL A 142 22.13 18.59 -13.44
C VAL A 142 23.47 18.48 -12.70
N LEU A 143 24.54 18.97 -13.34
CA LEU A 143 25.85 19.08 -12.70
C LEU A 143 25.94 20.43 -12.00
N VAL A 144 26.36 20.43 -10.74
CA VAL A 144 26.53 21.64 -9.92
C VAL A 144 27.88 21.61 -9.22
N ALA A 145 28.45 22.78 -8.97
CA ALA A 145 29.67 22.96 -8.20
C ALA A 145 29.50 24.13 -7.22
N SER A 146 30.20 24.09 -6.09
CA SER A 146 30.18 25.20 -5.14
C SER A 146 30.89 26.42 -5.74
N PRO A 147 30.45 27.66 -5.44
CA PRO A 147 31.12 28.86 -5.95
C PRO A 147 32.58 28.99 -5.51
N ALA A 148 32.99 28.31 -4.42
CA ALA A 148 34.37 28.32 -3.95
C ALA A 148 35.28 27.33 -4.71
N TYR A 149 34.70 26.41 -5.48
CA TYR A 149 35.43 25.40 -6.25
C TYR A 149 35.75 25.86 -7.69
N VAL A 150 34.93 26.76 -8.25
CA VAL A 150 35.04 27.31 -9.61
C VAL A 150 35.64 28.70 -9.57
#